data_AF-A0AA38KQJ4-F1
#
_entry.id   AF-A0AA38KQJ4-F1
#
_cell.length_a   1.000
_cell.length_b   1.000
_cell.length_c   1.000
_cell.angle_alpha   90.00
_cell.angle_beta   90.00
_cell.angle_gamma   90.00
#
_symmetry.space_group_name_H-M   'P 1'
#
loop_
_entity.id
_entity.type
_entity.pdbx_description
1 polymer ?
#
loop_
_entity_poly.entity_id
_entity_poly.type
_entity_poly.pdbx_seq_one_letter_code
_entity_poly.pdbx_strand_id
1 'polypeptide(L)'
;MNARRTSLTPSLSERGFLPRNCHATVDSVLKDLKLYSRRLSTMTIALAEESQILDRLHYKNKNQHRSSLFIRRLNELRRYSRRTEEFQICSFVNDLRQSFFGKADGSRQKQMKGAWSHHPDEEYVSKVKEQSSCFLSLLRKASYIFPNCTTTS
;
A
#
# COMPACT_ATOMS: atom_id res chain seq x y z
N MET A 1 -7.47 9.75 13.24
CA MET A 1 -7.50 8.61 12.31
C MET A 1 -6.24 7.77 12.50
N ASN A 2 -6.37 6.64 13.20
CA ASN A 2 -5.34 5.61 13.35
C ASN A 2 -5.44 4.67 12.15
N ALA A 3 -4.77 5.00 11.05
CA ALA A 3 -4.73 4.13 9.87
C ALA A 3 -3.79 2.95 10.15
N ARG A 4 -4.24 2.00 10.97
CA ARG A 4 -3.62 0.68 11.09
C ARG A 4 -4.34 -0.24 10.11
N ARG A 5 -3.56 -1.02 9.37
CA ARG A 5 -4.10 -2.10 8.54
C ARG A 5 -4.92 -3.03 9.44
N THR A 6 -6.20 -3.23 9.13
CA THR A 6 -6.99 -4.27 9.79
C THR A 6 -6.86 -5.57 8.98
N SER A 7 -6.72 -6.69 9.68
CA SER A 7 -6.75 -8.01 9.06
C SER A 7 -8.14 -8.24 8.48
N LEU A 8 -8.22 -8.39 7.15
CA LEU A 8 -9.45 -8.67 6.45
C LEU A 8 -9.46 -10.14 6.03
N THR A 9 -10.54 -10.83 6.37
CA THR A 9 -10.77 -12.21 5.94
C THR A 9 -11.83 -12.18 4.84
N PRO A 10 -11.52 -12.56 3.60
CA PRO A 10 -12.50 -12.55 2.53
C PRO A 10 -13.47 -13.74 2.69
N SER A 11 -14.76 -13.50 2.45
CA SER A 11 -15.68 -14.57 2.10
C SER A 11 -15.49 -14.88 0.62
N LEU A 12 -15.22 -16.13 0.29
CA LEU A 12 -14.88 -16.53 -1.08
C LEU A 12 -16.05 -17.26 -1.72
N SER A 13 -16.45 -16.80 -2.90
CA SER A 13 -17.42 -17.49 -3.75
C SER A 13 -16.73 -18.05 -4.98
N GLU A 14 -17.21 -19.18 -5.48
CA GLU A 14 -16.66 -19.79 -6.68
C GLU A 14 -16.90 -18.92 -7.91
N ARG A 15 -15.95 -18.94 -8.86
CA ARG A 15 -16.04 -18.25 -10.15
C ARG A 15 -17.36 -18.51 -10.91
N GLY A 16 -17.97 -19.68 -10.71
CA GLY A 16 -19.23 -20.06 -11.36
C GLY A 16 -20.43 -19.19 -10.97
N PHE A 17 -20.42 -18.59 -9.78
CA PHE A 17 -21.48 -17.67 -9.32
C PHE A 17 -21.38 -16.30 -9.98
N LEU A 18 -20.24 -15.97 -10.59
CA LEU A 18 -20.05 -14.71 -11.29
C LEU A 18 -20.47 -14.82 -12.77
N PRO A 19 -21.30 -13.90 -13.27
CA PRO A 19 -21.68 -13.84 -14.68
C PRO A 19 -20.45 -13.84 -15.62
N ARG A 20 -20.51 -14.60 -16.71
CA ARG A 20 -19.37 -14.79 -17.64
C ARG A 20 -18.89 -13.49 -18.28
N ASN A 21 -19.77 -12.52 -18.48
CA ASN A 21 -19.44 -11.17 -18.97
C ASN A 21 -18.50 -10.41 -18.03
N CYS A 22 -18.50 -10.70 -16.73
CA CYS A 22 -17.61 -10.09 -15.75
C CYS A 22 -16.20 -10.73 -15.72
N HIS A 23 -16.01 -11.91 -16.31
CA HIS A 23 -14.74 -12.65 -16.21
C HIS A 23 -13.58 -11.90 -16.87
N ALA A 24 -13.83 -11.31 -18.04
CA ALA A 24 -12.83 -10.50 -18.74
C ALA A 24 -12.41 -9.25 -17.93
N THR A 25 -13.35 -8.63 -17.23
CA THR A 25 -13.07 -7.51 -16.32
C THR A 25 -12.18 -7.95 -15.16
N VAL A 26 -12.51 -9.08 -14.51
CA VAL A 26 -11.69 -9.64 -13.42
C VAL A 26 -10.27 -9.95 -13.91
N ASP A 27 -10.13 -10.55 -15.10
CA ASP A 27 -8.82 -10.83 -15.69
C ASP A 27 -8.00 -9.56 -15.93
N SER A 28 -8.64 -8.48 -16.40
CA SER A 28 -7.98 -7.17 -16.59
C SER A 28 -7.51 -6.60 -15.25
N VAL A 29 -8.37 -6.61 -14.23
CA VAL A 29 -8.07 -6.09 -12.90
C VAL A 29 -6.94 -6.88 -12.25
N LEU A 30 -6.91 -8.21 -12.40
CA LEU A 30 -5.82 -9.05 -11.87
C LEU A 30 -4.48 -8.77 -12.55
N LYS A 31 -4.48 -8.46 -13.86
CA LYS A 31 -3.27 -8.01 -14.58
C LYS A 31 -2.79 -6.67 -14.05
N ASP A 32 -3.70 -5.72 -13.85
CA ASP A 32 -3.39 -4.41 -13.32
C ASP A 32 -2.86 -4.49 -11.88
N LEU A 33 -3.51 -5.27 -11.02
CA LEU A 33 -3.04 -5.52 -9.64
C LEU A 33 -1.63 -6.13 -9.62
N LYS A 34 -1.31 -7.03 -10.55
CA LYS A 34 0.06 -7.57 -10.69
C LYS A 34 1.06 -6.48 -11.09
N LEU A 35 0.70 -5.64 -12.05
CA LEU A 35 1.54 -4.53 -12.50
C LEU A 35 1.77 -3.52 -11.36
N TYR A 36 0.71 -3.11 -10.69
CA TYR A 36 0.78 -2.14 -9.59
C TYR A 36 1.51 -2.70 -8.38
N SER A 37 1.35 -3.98 -8.04
CA SER A 37 2.14 -4.63 -6.98
C SER A 37 3.65 -4.52 -7.24
N ARG A 38 4.10 -4.75 -8.49
CA ARG A 38 5.51 -4.57 -8.88
C ARG A 38 5.96 -3.12 -8.75
N ARG A 39 5.17 -2.17 -9.26
CA ARG A 39 5.48 -0.73 -9.16
C ARG A 39 5.54 -0.25 -7.72
N LEU A 40 4.57 -0.65 -6.89
CA LEU A 40 4.52 -0.33 -5.47
C LEU A 40 5.72 -0.92 -4.73
N SER A 41 6.17 -2.11 -5.08
CA SER A 41 7.39 -2.69 -4.51
C SER A 41 8.60 -1.79 -4.75
N THR A 42 8.81 -1.33 -6.00
CA THR A 42 9.90 -0.40 -6.33
C THR A 42 9.77 0.91 -5.58
N MET A 43 8.56 1.51 -5.54
CA MET A 43 8.32 2.77 -4.84
C MET A 43 8.51 2.66 -3.33
N THR A 44 8.14 1.53 -2.73
CA THR A 44 8.31 1.29 -1.29
C THR A 44 9.78 1.16 -0.91
N ILE A 45 10.61 0.56 -1.78
CA ILE A 45 12.06 0.51 -1.60
C ILE A 45 12.64 1.92 -1.62
N ALA A 46 12.30 2.72 -2.63
CA ALA A 46 12.75 4.12 -2.73
C ALA A 46 12.32 4.95 -1.51
N LEU A 47 11.07 4.80 -1.06
CA LEU A 47 10.58 5.49 0.13
C LEU A 47 11.34 5.06 1.40
N ALA A 48 11.70 3.78 1.53
CA ALA A 48 12.50 3.30 2.66
C ALA A 48 13.92 3.89 2.65
N GLU A 49 14.54 4.03 1.47
CA GLU A 49 15.84 4.69 1.32
C GLU A 49 15.76 6.18 1.73
N GLU A 50 14.74 6.91 1.29
CA GLU A 50 14.49 8.28 1.72
C GLU A 50 14.26 8.38 3.24
N SER A 51 13.50 7.46 3.81
CA SER A 51 13.25 7.33 5.25
C SER A 51 14.58 7.23 6.04
N GLN A 52 15.53 6.43 5.55
CA GLN A 52 16.86 6.30 6.16
C GLN A 52 17.68 7.60 6.08
N ILE A 53 17.58 8.35 4.97
CA ILE A 53 18.23 9.65 4.83
C ILE A 53 17.66 10.63 5.86
N LEU A 54 16.34 10.67 6.04
CA LEU A 54 15.68 11.52 7.04
C LEU A 54 16.11 11.18 8.46
N ASP A 55 16.29 9.88 8.77
CA ASP A 55 16.79 9.44 10.07
C ASP A 55 18.22 9.92 10.34
N ARG A 56 19.12 9.81 9.36
CA ARG A 56 20.49 10.31 9.46
C ARG A 56 20.52 11.83 9.63
N LEU A 57 19.68 12.54 8.88
CA LEU A 57 19.57 13.99 8.95
C LEU A 57 19.04 14.45 10.31
N HIS A 58 18.04 13.74 10.85
CA HIS A 58 17.51 13.99 12.19
C HIS A 58 18.59 13.76 13.24
N TYR A 59 19.33 12.65 13.15
CA TYR A 59 20.39 12.33 14.10
C TYR A 59 21.46 13.42 14.16
N LYS A 60 21.93 13.91 12.99
CA LYS A 60 22.94 14.99 12.93
C LYS A 60 22.42 16.32 13.47
N ASN A 61 21.18 16.70 13.16
CA ASN A 61 20.64 18.03 13.49
C ASN A 61 19.94 18.10 14.86
N LYS A 62 19.87 16.99 15.61
CA LYS A 62 19.12 16.87 16.88
C LYS A 62 19.52 17.92 17.93
N ASN A 63 20.79 18.32 17.96
CA ASN A 63 21.33 19.20 19.00
C ASN A 63 21.53 20.66 18.55
N GLN A 64 21.40 20.97 17.25
CA GLN A 64 21.66 22.32 16.72
C GLN A 64 20.39 23.16 16.50
N HIS A 65 19.25 22.53 16.19
CA HIS A 65 18.05 23.26 15.74
C HIS A 65 16.74 22.70 16.33
N ARG A 66 16.76 22.31 17.61
CA ARG A 66 15.72 21.54 18.31
C ARG A 66 14.30 22.14 18.22
N SER A 67 14.20 23.46 18.05
CA SER A 67 12.93 24.21 17.96
C SER A 67 12.62 24.77 16.56
N SER A 68 13.42 24.43 15.55
CA SER A 68 13.20 24.94 14.20
C SER A 68 11.98 24.30 13.55
N LEU A 69 11.26 25.08 12.72
CA LEU A 69 10.19 24.57 11.87
C LEU A 69 10.67 23.41 10.98
N PHE A 70 11.94 23.44 10.59
CA PHE A 70 12.58 22.38 9.84
C PHE A 70 12.60 21.04 10.60
N ILE A 71 13.08 21.02 11.86
CA ILE A 71 13.09 19.81 12.67
C ILE A 71 11.66 19.30 12.95
N ARG A 72 10.70 20.21 13.14
CA ARG A 72 9.29 19.82 13.30
C ARG A 72 8.75 19.13 12.04
N ARG A 73 8.95 19.72 10.85
CA ARG A 73 8.55 19.12 9.57
C ARG A 73 9.26 17.78 9.31
N LEU A 74 10.55 17.69 9.63
CA LEU A 74 11.33 16.46 9.53
C LEU A 74 10.73 15.35 10.41
N ASN A 75 10.39 15.65 11.66
CA ASN A 75 9.76 14.70 12.57
C ASN A 75 8.36 14.27 12.11
N GLU A 76 7.58 15.19 11.56
CA GLU A 76 6.27 14.87 10.99
C GLU A 76 6.41 13.96 9.76
N LEU A 77 7.36 14.24 8.85
CA LEU A 77 7.61 13.40 7.68
C LEU A 77 8.06 11.99 8.09
N ARG A 78 8.98 11.87 9.04
CA ARG A 78 9.41 10.57 9.60
C ARG A 78 8.23 9.79 10.18
N ARG A 79 7.32 10.47 10.89
CA ARG A 79 6.10 9.85 11.43
C ARG A 79 5.19 9.32 10.32
N TYR A 80 5.03 10.04 9.22
CA TYR A 80 4.21 9.57 8.09
C TYR A 80 4.90 8.46 7.30
N SER A 81 6.22 8.54 7.09
CA SER A 81 7.02 7.49 6.44
C SER A 81 6.87 6.16 7.17
N ARG A 82 7.13 6.17 8.48
CA ARG A 82 6.97 4.97 9.33
C ARG A 82 5.55 4.40 9.29
N ARG A 83 4.52 5.25 9.31
CA ARG A 83 3.12 4.79 9.18
C ARG A 83 2.82 4.16 7.82
N THR A 84 3.44 4.67 6.77
CA THR A 84 3.30 4.16 5.40
C THR A 84 3.97 2.79 5.27
N GLU A 85 5.15 2.63 5.88
CA GLU A 85 5.85 1.34 6.00
C GLU A 85 5.04 0.32 6.83
N GLU A 86 4.50 0.74 7.97
CA GLU A 86 3.65 -0.10 8.84
C GLU A 86 2.37 -0.58 8.14
N PHE A 87 1.85 0.17 7.16
CA PHE A 87 0.66 -0.24 6.39
C PHE A 87 0.91 -1.45 5.48
N GLN A 88 2.17 -1.69 5.05
CA GLN A 88 2.56 -2.85 4.23
C GLN A 88 1.73 -2.95 2.93
N ILE A 89 1.64 -1.86 2.15
CA ILE A 89 0.78 -1.74 0.97
C ILE A 89 1.01 -2.85 -0.07
N CYS A 90 2.27 -3.27 -0.27
CA CYS A 90 2.61 -4.33 -1.21
C CYS A 90 1.97 -5.67 -0.81
N SER A 91 2.08 -6.03 0.46
CA SER A 91 1.45 -7.22 1.02
C SER A 91 -0.08 -7.11 0.92
N PHE A 92 -0.64 -5.94 1.21
CA PHE A 92 -2.07 -5.69 1.12
C PHE A 92 -2.65 -5.89 -0.30
N VAL A 93 -2.00 -5.34 -1.33
CA VAL A 93 -2.40 -5.54 -2.73
C VAL A 93 -2.25 -7.01 -3.15
N ASN A 94 -1.20 -7.67 -2.67
CA ASN A 94 -1.00 -9.09 -2.93
C ASN A 94 -2.07 -9.97 -2.28
N ASP A 95 -2.53 -9.62 -1.09
CA ASP A 95 -3.59 -10.35 -0.37
C ASP A 95 -4.95 -10.19 -1.07
N LEU A 96 -5.27 -8.97 -1.54
CA LEU A 96 -6.43 -8.76 -2.43
C LEU A 96 -6.32 -9.65 -3.66
N ARG A 97 -5.17 -9.65 -4.35
CA ARG A 97 -4.99 -10.45 -5.56
C ARG A 97 -5.08 -11.95 -5.27
N GLN A 98 -4.59 -12.42 -4.11
CA GLN A 98 -4.66 -13.82 -3.69
C GLN A 98 -6.09 -14.27 -3.39
N SER A 99 -6.97 -13.38 -2.92
CA SER A 99 -8.38 -13.73 -2.66
C SER A 99 -9.09 -14.35 -3.88
N PHE A 100 -8.65 -14.01 -5.10
CA PHE A 100 -9.21 -14.56 -6.34
C PHE A 100 -8.74 -16.00 -6.67
N PHE A 101 -7.75 -16.53 -5.95
CA PHE A 101 -7.17 -17.86 -6.20
C PHE A 101 -7.54 -18.91 -5.14
N GLY A 102 -8.35 -18.56 -4.13
CA GLY A 102 -8.76 -19.47 -3.06
C GLY A 102 -7.80 -19.48 -1.85
N LYS A 103 -8.10 -20.32 -0.84
CA LYS A 103 -7.22 -20.51 0.33
C LYS A 103 -5.91 -21.18 -0.07
N ALA A 104 -4.82 -20.66 0.48
CA ALA A 104 -3.47 -21.07 0.14
C ALA A 104 -2.99 -22.23 1.01
N ASP A 105 -3.17 -23.46 0.51
CA ASP A 105 -2.53 -24.66 1.07
C ASP A 105 -1.06 -24.72 0.62
N GLY A 106 -0.26 -23.77 1.12
CA GLY A 106 1.20 -23.88 1.09
C GLY A 106 1.90 -23.59 -0.24
N SER A 107 1.70 -22.40 -0.83
CA SER A 107 2.72 -21.62 -1.57
C SER A 107 2.05 -20.44 -2.30
N ARG A 108 2.14 -19.23 -1.71
CA ARG A 108 1.52 -18.00 -2.24
C ARG A 108 1.90 -17.66 -3.69
N GLN A 109 3.06 -18.13 -4.18
CA GLN A 109 3.55 -17.78 -5.52
C GLN A 109 3.20 -18.81 -6.60
N LYS A 110 3.04 -20.09 -6.26
CA LYS A 110 2.70 -21.13 -7.25
C LYS A 110 1.23 -21.06 -7.65
N GLN A 111 0.35 -20.71 -6.70
CA GLN A 111 -1.10 -20.69 -6.90
C GLN A 111 -1.57 -19.57 -7.85
N MET A 112 -0.82 -18.45 -7.94
CA MET A 112 -1.17 -17.29 -8.78
C MET A 112 -0.73 -17.40 -10.25
N LYS A 113 -0.29 -18.60 -10.69
CA LYS A 113 0.13 -18.87 -12.08
C LYS A 113 -1.01 -19.38 -12.97
N GLY A 114 -2.12 -19.83 -12.37
CA GLY A 114 -3.29 -20.37 -13.09
C GLY A 114 -4.38 -19.33 -13.37
N ALA A 115 -5.51 -19.80 -13.90
CA ALA A 115 -6.73 -19.01 -13.92
C ALA A 115 -7.26 -18.79 -12.50
N TRP A 116 -7.89 -17.65 -12.26
CA TRP A 116 -8.57 -17.41 -10.99
C TRP A 116 -9.79 -18.33 -10.85
N SER A 117 -10.08 -18.73 -9.61
CA SER A 117 -11.06 -19.76 -9.27
C SER A 117 -12.15 -19.25 -8.33
N HIS A 118 -11.85 -18.20 -7.58
CA HIS A 118 -12.76 -17.60 -6.60
C HIS A 118 -12.83 -16.10 -6.79
N HIS A 119 -13.81 -15.46 -6.20
CA HIS A 119 -13.82 -14.02 -6.02
C HIS A 119 -14.21 -13.68 -4.57
N PRO A 120 -13.67 -12.59 -4.02
CA PRO A 120 -14.12 -12.09 -2.73
C PRO A 120 -15.54 -11.51 -2.83
N ASP A 121 -16.17 -11.40 -1.68
CA ASP A 121 -17.43 -10.71 -1.48
C ASP A 121 -17.30 -9.18 -1.59
N GLU A 122 -18.42 -8.52 -1.86
CA GLU A 122 -18.47 -7.06 -2.05
C GLU A 122 -18.08 -6.29 -0.77
N GLU A 123 -18.42 -6.82 0.41
CA GLU A 123 -18.07 -6.20 1.69
C GLU A 123 -16.54 -6.19 1.88
N TYR A 124 -15.87 -7.31 1.59
CA TYR A 124 -14.41 -7.36 1.59
C TYR A 124 -13.79 -6.34 0.62
N VAL A 125 -14.26 -6.29 -0.63
CA VAL A 125 -13.73 -5.34 -1.63
C VAL A 125 -13.94 -3.89 -1.20
N SER A 126 -15.09 -3.59 -0.59
CA SER A 126 -15.41 -2.26 -0.05
C SER A 126 -14.47 -1.86 1.08
N LYS A 127 -14.21 -2.76 2.02
CA LYS A 127 -13.22 -2.53 3.11
C LYS A 127 -11.81 -2.34 2.55
N VAL A 128 -11.45 -3.10 1.52
CA VAL A 128 -10.14 -2.96 0.87
C VAL A 128 -9.98 -1.56 0.26
N LYS A 129 -11.01 -1.08 -0.45
CA LYS A 129 -11.05 0.28 -1.02
C LYS A 129 -10.95 1.36 0.05
N GLU A 130 -11.64 1.21 1.16
CA GLU A 130 -11.58 2.16 2.29
C GLU A 130 -10.17 2.24 2.88
N GLN A 131 -9.53 1.10 3.10
CA GLN A 131 -8.15 1.05 3.60
C GLN A 131 -7.15 1.66 2.61
N SER A 132 -7.30 1.41 1.30
CA SER A 132 -6.49 2.08 0.28
C SER A 132 -6.67 3.59 0.31
N SER A 133 -7.89 4.08 0.55
CA SER A 133 -8.17 5.52 0.68
C SER A 133 -7.49 6.11 1.91
N CYS A 134 -7.49 5.39 3.03
CA CYS A 134 -6.73 5.77 4.23
C CYS A 134 -5.23 5.88 3.93
N PHE A 135 -4.65 4.90 3.23
CA PHE A 135 -3.24 4.93 2.83
C PHE A 135 -2.92 6.13 1.93
N LEU A 136 -3.74 6.40 0.92
CA LEU A 136 -3.58 7.58 0.05
C LEU A 136 -3.64 8.89 0.84
N SER A 137 -4.49 8.97 1.87
CA SER A 137 -4.56 10.15 2.74
C SER A 137 -3.27 10.37 3.54
N LEU A 138 -2.55 9.31 3.93
CA LEU A 138 -1.25 9.40 4.59
C LEU A 138 -0.19 9.92 3.64
N LEU A 139 -0.15 9.40 2.41
CA LEU A 139 0.79 9.85 1.38
C LEU A 139 0.57 11.32 1.02
N ARG A 140 -0.68 11.75 0.87
CA ARG A 140 -1.01 13.17 0.63
C ARG A 140 -0.52 14.07 1.76
N LYS A 141 -0.71 13.65 3.02
CA LYS A 141 -0.19 14.39 4.18
C LYS A 141 1.33 14.47 4.19
N ALA A 142 2.01 13.39 3.83
CA ALA A 142 3.48 13.39 3.68
C ALA A 142 3.93 14.37 2.59
N SER A 143 3.27 14.37 1.43
CA SER A 143 3.60 15.28 0.33
C SER A 143 3.38 16.75 0.67
N TYR A 144 2.37 17.07 1.48
CA TYR A 144 2.05 18.45 1.87
C TYR A 144 3.07 19.04 2.88
N ILE A 145 3.89 18.23 3.54
CA ILE A 145 4.90 18.73 4.48
C ILE A 145 6.07 19.43 3.75
N PHE A 146 6.27 19.09 2.47
CA PHE A 146 7.20 19.77 1.58
C PHE A 146 6.45 20.33 0.36
N PRO A 147 5.75 21.46 0.47
CA PRO A 147 5.05 22.03 -0.68
C PRO A 147 6.00 22.59 -1.75
N ASN A 148 7.24 22.97 -1.41
CA ASN A 148 8.08 23.79 -2.30
C ASN A 148 9.59 23.54 -2.11
N CYS A 149 10.15 22.54 -2.80
CA CYS A 149 11.59 22.48 -3.06
C CYS A 149 11.94 22.52 -4.57
N THR A 150 10.97 22.75 -5.46
CA THR A 150 11.16 22.66 -6.92
C THR A 150 11.00 23.96 -7.70
N THR A 151 11.31 25.12 -7.11
CA THR A 151 11.38 26.38 -7.88
C THR A 151 12.54 27.25 -7.43
N THR A 152 13.73 26.88 -7.87
CA THR A 152 14.81 27.80 -8.24
C THR A 152 15.78 27.06 -9.16
N SER A 153 15.57 27.19 -10.47
CA SER A 153 16.60 27.06 -11.51
C SER A 153 16.16 27.92 -12.68
#